data_AF-A0A8B5WTR4-F1
#
_entry.id   AF-A0A8B5WTR4-F1
#
_cell.length_a   1.000
_cell.length_b   1.000
_cell.length_c   1.000
_cell.angle_alpha   90.00
_cell.angle_beta   90.00
_cell.angle_gamma   90.00
#
_symmetry.space_group_name_H-M   'P 1'
#
loop_
_entity.id
_entity.type
_entity.pdbx_description
1 polymer ?
#
loop_
_entity_poly.entity_id
_entity_poly.type
_entity_poly.pdbx_seq_one_letter_code
_entity_poly.pdbx_strand_id
1 'polypeptide(L)'
;MTTYFLTIGLSYAIIGFAVSLFACFILKKEFIGRFWGALIVALIGSFLGGVIDYVFADLIQVLSNINNTVNIFPPLIAAFVIVWLFGKVSER
;
A
#
# COMPACT_ATOMS: atom_id res chain seq x y z
N MET A 1 -12.20 6.26 23.64
CA MET A 1 -10.80 6.30 23.15
C MET A 1 -10.27 4.92 22.80
N THR A 2 -10.38 3.91 23.66
CA THR A 2 -9.85 2.56 23.39
C THR A 2 -10.39 1.92 22.11
N THR A 3 -11.69 2.07 21.83
CA THR A 3 -12.31 1.52 20.61
C THR A 3 -11.74 2.12 19.33
N TYR A 4 -11.41 3.42 19.32
CA TYR A 4 -10.90 4.12 18.13
C TYR A 4 -9.51 3.62 17.73
N PHE A 5 -8.57 3.56 18.68
CA PHE A 5 -7.23 3.02 18.43
C PHE A 5 -7.25 1.53 18.10
N LEU A 6 -8.17 0.77 18.71
CA LEU A 6 -8.38 -0.64 18.38
C LEU A 6 -8.87 -0.80 16.94
N THR A 7 -9.83 0.00 16.49
CA THR A 7 -10.33 -0.01 15.10
C THR A 7 -9.22 0.32 14.11
N ILE A 8 -8.38 1.33 14.40
CA ILE A 8 -7.24 1.68 13.56
C ILE A 8 -6.26 0.50 13.48
N GLY A 9 -5.83 -0.05 14.62
CA GLY A 9 -4.92 -1.18 14.66
C GLY A 9 -5.46 -2.41 13.92
N LEU A 10 -6.75 -2.72 14.09
CA LEU A 10 -7.44 -3.80 13.37
C LEU A 10 -7.47 -3.55 11.87
N SER A 11 -7.76 -2.32 11.43
CA SER A 11 -7.79 -1.97 10.01
C SER A 11 -6.41 -2.18 9.36
N TYR A 12 -5.34 -1.73 10.02
CA TYR A 12 -3.98 -1.93 9.53
C TYR A 12 -3.57 -3.40 9.54
N ALA A 13 -4.01 -4.17 10.54
CA ALA A 13 -3.78 -5.61 10.59
C ALA A 13 -4.48 -6.34 9.43
N ILE A 14 -5.74 -6.00 9.15
CA ILE A 14 -6.50 -6.58 8.02
C ILE A 14 -5.84 -6.23 6.69
N ILE A 15 -5.42 -4.96 6.50
CA ILE A 15 -4.73 -4.52 5.28
C ILE A 15 -3.41 -5.27 5.11
N GLY A 16 -2.57 -5.33 6.15
CA GLY A 16 -1.30 -6.06 6.10
C GLY A 16 -1.48 -7.56 5.81
N PHE A 17 -2.51 -8.16 6.40
CA PHE A 17 -2.86 -9.57 6.14
C PHE A 17 -3.32 -9.78 4.69
N ALA A 18 -4.20 -8.93 4.17
CA ALA A 18 -4.67 -9.01 2.79
C ALA A 18 -3.54 -8.85 1.76
N VAL A 19 -2.63 -7.90 1.99
CA VAL A 19 -1.45 -7.67 1.14
C VAL A 19 -0.52 -8.89 1.15
N SER A 20 -0.35 -9.52 2.30
CA SER A 20 0.48 -10.73 2.44
C SER A 20 -0.09 -11.92 1.68
N LEU A 21 -1.42 -12.11 1.75
CA LEU A 21 -2.11 -13.11 0.95
C LEU A 21 -1.93 -12.86 -0.55
N PHE A 22 -2.13 -11.62 -0.99
CA PHE A 22 -1.94 -11.25 -2.39
C PHE A 22 -0.50 -11.51 -2.86
N ALA A 23 0.49 -11.09 -2.06
CA ALA A 23 1.90 -11.23 -2.42
C ALA A 23 2.37 -12.71 -2.48
N CYS A 24 1.96 -13.53 -1.51
CA CYS A 24 2.37 -14.93 -1.46
C CYS A 24 1.59 -15.84 -2.41
N PHE A 25 0.27 -15.64 -2.55
CA PHE A 25 -0.58 -16.58 -3.30
C PHE A 25 -0.85 -16.14 -4.73
N ILE A 26 -0.99 -14.83 -5.00
CA ILE A 26 -1.27 -14.33 -6.36
C ILE A 26 0.03 -14.06 -7.11
N LEU A 27 0.94 -13.29 -6.51
CA LEU A 27 2.23 -12.99 -7.15
C LEU A 27 3.25 -14.13 -7.05
N LYS A 28 2.96 -15.16 -6.23
CA LYS A 28 3.83 -16.33 -5.99
C LYS A 28 5.29 -15.94 -5.71
N LYS A 29 5.50 -14.79 -5.07
CA LYS A 29 6.83 -14.25 -4.83
C LYS A 29 7.46 -14.97 -3.64
N GLU A 30 8.67 -15.47 -3.80
CA GLU A 30 9.39 -16.15 -2.73
C GLU A 30 9.93 -15.10 -1.75
N PHE A 31 9.30 -15.02 -0.57
CA PHE A 31 9.76 -14.18 0.53
C PHE A 31 10.56 -15.01 1.54
N ILE A 32 11.58 -14.39 2.15
CA ILE A 32 12.29 -14.96 3.30
C ILE A 32 11.27 -15.25 4.40
N GLY A 33 11.17 -16.51 4.85
CA GLY A 33 10.15 -16.93 5.83
C GLY A 33 8.76 -17.17 5.24
N ARG A 34 8.62 -17.25 3.91
CA ARG A 34 7.36 -17.53 3.18
C ARG A 34 6.25 -16.55 3.59
N PHE A 35 5.07 -17.07 3.91
CA PHE A 35 3.90 -16.30 4.32
C PHE A 35 4.14 -15.49 5.60
N TRP A 36 4.82 -16.07 6.59
CA TRP A 36 5.04 -15.41 7.88
C TRP A 36 5.99 -14.21 7.77
N GLY A 37 7.03 -14.32 6.94
CA GLY A 37 7.90 -13.19 6.63
C GLY A 37 7.15 -12.07 5.90
N ALA A 38 6.36 -12.43 4.88
CA ALA A 38 5.51 -11.46 4.18
C ALA A 38 4.50 -10.77 5.13
N LEU A 39 3.91 -11.52 6.05
CA LEU A 39 2.96 -11.01 7.05
C LEU A 39 3.58 -9.96 7.96
N ILE A 40 4.74 -10.25 8.54
CA ILE A 40 5.43 -9.30 9.43
C ILE A 40 5.80 -8.02 8.67
N VAL A 41 6.36 -8.17 7.47
CA VAL A 41 6.74 -7.01 6.64
C VAL A 41 5.53 -6.18 6.24
N ALA A 42 4.42 -6.81 5.85
CA ALA A 42 3.20 -6.11 5.46
C ALA A 42 2.52 -5.42 6.65
N LEU A 43 2.55 -6.02 7.84
CA LEU A 43 2.06 -5.37 9.06
C LEU A 43 2.90 -4.12 9.38
N ILE A 44 4.24 -4.24 9.39
CA ILE A 44 5.14 -3.10 9.60
C ILE A 44 4.87 -2.02 8.54
N GLY A 45 4.75 -2.41 7.26
CA GLY A 45 4.45 -1.49 6.17
C GLY A 45 3.10 -0.78 6.33
N SER A 46 2.07 -1.48 6.79
CA SER A 46 0.74 -0.92 7.05
C SER A 46 0.78 0.14 8.17
N PHE A 47 1.49 -0.14 9.25
CA PHE A 47 1.71 0.84 10.33
C PHE A 47 2.55 2.02 9.86
N LEU A 48 3.63 1.80 9.10
CA LEU A 48 4.44 2.86 8.52
C LEU A 48 3.63 3.75 7.56
N GLY A 49 2.72 3.16 6.79
CA GLY A 49 1.80 3.91 5.93
C GLY A 49 0.93 4.89 6.73
N GLY A 50 0.38 4.45 7.86
CA GLY A 50 -0.37 5.34 8.76
C GLY A 50 0.48 6.46 9.37
N VAL A 51 1.75 6.19 9.68
CA VAL A 51 2.69 7.22 10.16
C VAL A 51 3.00 8.23 9.05
N ILE A 52 3.25 7.76 7.83
CA ILE A 52 3.50 8.62 6.67
C ILE A 52 2.28 9.50 6.39
N ASP A 53 1.07 8.94 6.43
CA ASP A 53 -0.17 9.70 6.25
C ASP A 53 -0.31 10.79 7.31
N TYR A 54 -0.05 10.46 8.58
CA TYR A 54 -0.08 11.44 9.66
C TYR A 54 0.95 12.57 9.50
N VAL A 55 2.19 12.22 9.11
CA VAL A 55 3.28 13.21 8.97
C VAL A 55 3.12 14.09 7.74
N PHE A 56 2.60 13.54 6.64
CA PHE A 56 2.47 14.23 5.36
C PHE A 56 1.02 14.57 4.99
N ALA A 57 0.10 14.56 5.96
CA ALA A 57 -1.34 14.74 5.74
C ALA A 57 -1.66 15.97 4.89
N ASP A 58 -1.06 17.12 5.21
CA ASP A 58 -1.27 18.37 4.47
C ASP A 58 -0.80 18.27 3.02
N LEU A 59 0.36 17.65 2.78
CA LEU A 59 0.90 17.44 1.44
C LEU A 59 0.00 16.48 0.66
N ILE A 60 -0.40 15.36 1.27
CA ILE A 60 -1.30 14.38 0.66
C ILE A 60 -2.64 15.03 0.34
N GLN A 61 -3.16 15.92 1.20
CA GLN A 61 -4.40 16.64 0.96
C GLN A 61 -4.30 17.59 -0.24
N VAL A 62 -3.22 18.37 -0.34
CA VAL A 62 -2.97 19.24 -1.51
C VAL A 62 -2.85 18.43 -2.80
N LEU A 63 -2.14 17.31 -2.76
CA LEU A 63 -1.95 16.43 -3.92
C LEU A 63 -3.22 15.65 -4.28
N SER A 64 -4.01 15.21 -3.30
CA SER A 64 -5.26 14.45 -3.55
C SER A 64 -6.41 15.34 -4.02
N ASN A 65 -6.28 16.66 -3.93
CA ASN A 65 -7.33 17.60 -4.29
C ASN A 65 -6.82 18.82 -5.08
N ILE A 66 -6.03 18.57 -6.12
CA ILE A 66 -5.53 19.63 -7.01
C ILE A 66 -6.72 20.32 -7.67
N ASN A 67 -6.75 21.66 -7.57
CA ASN A 67 -7.84 22.51 -8.05
C ASN A 67 -9.23 22.09 -7.55
N ASN A 68 -9.33 21.49 -6.35
CA ASN A 68 -10.58 20.98 -5.78
C ASN A 68 -11.30 19.91 -6.63
N THR A 69 -10.59 19.21 -7.52
CA THR A 69 -11.25 18.29 -8.47
C THR A 69 -10.41 17.07 -8.80
N VAL A 70 -9.07 17.18 -8.82
CA VAL A 70 -8.22 16.12 -9.36
C VAL A 70 -7.34 15.51 -8.28
N ASN A 71 -7.50 14.21 -8.07
CA ASN A 71 -6.59 13.40 -7.30
C ASN A 71 -5.51 12.81 -8.23
N ILE A 72 -4.24 13.15 -7.98
CA ILE A 72 -3.11 12.67 -8.80
C ILE A 72 -2.62 11.26 -8.43
N PHE A 73 -3.02 10.68 -7.30
CA PHE A 73 -2.57 9.34 -6.92
C PHE A 73 -3.07 8.24 -7.87
N PRO A 74 -4.36 8.18 -8.26
CA PRO A 74 -4.84 7.19 -9.24
C PRO A 74 -4.10 7.24 -10.59
N PRO A 75 -3.96 8.39 -11.29
CA PRO A 75 -3.24 8.43 -12.55
C PRO A 75 -1.74 8.15 -12.39
N LEU A 76 -1.11 8.53 -11.28
CA LEU A 76 0.29 8.21 -10.99
C LEU A 76 0.50 6.70 -10.86
N ILE A 77 -0.36 6.02 -10.08
CA ILE A 77 -0.32 4.56 -9.91
C ILE A 77 -0.58 3.88 -11.26
N ALA A 78 -1.58 4.34 -12.02
CA ALA A 78 -1.90 3.77 -13.33
C ALA A 78 -0.72 3.92 -14.30
N ALA A 79 -0.09 5.09 -14.37
CA ALA A 79 1.10 5.33 -15.19
C ALA A 79 2.24 4.38 -14.81
N PHE A 80 2.52 4.23 -13.50
CA PHE A 80 3.54 3.31 -13.01
C PHE A 80 3.26 1.85 -13.42
N VAL A 81 2.03 1.39 -13.25
CA VAL A 81 1.61 0.03 -13.63
C VAL A 81 1.75 -0.19 -15.13
N ILE A 82 1.30 0.76 -15.96
CA ILE A 82 1.38 0.66 -17.42
C ILE A 82 2.85 0.61 -17.89
N VAL A 83 3.70 1.49 -17.36
CA VAL A 83 5.14 1.50 -17.69
C VAL A 83 5.82 0.20 -17.26
N TRP A 84 5.50 -0.30 -16.06
CA TRP A 84 6.03 -1.58 -15.58
C TRP A 84 5.61 -2.76 -16.46
N LEU A 85 4.34 -2.80 -16.89
CA LEU A 85 3.84 -3.80 -17.83
C LEU A 85 4.53 -3.68 -19.19
N PHE A 86 4.70 -2.47 -19.70
CA PHE A 86 5.39 -2.23 -20.96
C PHE A 86 6.84 -2.74 -20.92
N GLY A 87 7.58 -2.46 -19.85
CA GLY A 87 8.95 -2.97 -19.66
C GLY A 87 8.99 -4.51 -19.67
N LYS A 88 8.05 -5.16 -18.96
CA LYS A 88 7.92 -6.63 -18.94
C LYS A 88 7.64 -7.25 -20.31
N VAL A 89 6.89 -6.55 -21.17
CA VAL A 89 6.55 -7.01 -22.51
C VAL A 89 7.69 -6.74 -23.50
N SER A 90 8.37 -5.61 -23.38
CA SER A 90 9.44 -5.18 -24.29
C SER A 90 10.77 -5.91 -24.09
N GLU A 91 10.99 -6.56 -22.95
CA GLU A 91 12.17 -7.40 -22.67
C GLU A 91 12.10 -8.81 -23.32
N ARG A 92 11.07 -9.09 -24.14
CA ARG A 92 10.97 -10.28 -25.00
C ARG A 92 11.24 -9.93 -26.45
#